data_AF-A0A9N9MNA7-F1
#
_entry.id   AF-A0A9N9MNA7-F1
#
_cell.length_a   1.000
_cell.length_b   1.000
_cell.length_c   1.000
_cell.angle_alpha   90.00
_cell.angle_beta   90.00
_cell.angle_gamma   90.00
#
_symmetry.space_group_name_H-M   'P 1'
#
loop_
_entity.id
_entity.type
_entity.pdbx_description
1 polymer ?
#
loop_
_entity_poly.entity_id
_entity_poly.type
_entity_poly.pdbx_seq_one_letter_code
_entity_poly.pdbx_strand_id
1 'polypeptide(L)'
;MKQIVMKNDFNKIKVCLKKIAENQPNNITSEVSSKYFLENLTEKCVLKELFKSIKFKEVLDHLKSDFEELLRNGDSLFFSAYEAFLLIFSSSNEKFRQNHFEELITDYYKHFEAPKNLIEQHKNVILPLVKLQLIDNDEIAQNLLNYLKNPFIHQENIYQIIKKKFQTNDIELINFDLVTINEKFGHMSKYYHLKIRTSINNKIQEDTLFIKLLFSDSELVKQIAEAGAAKKESFFYNTLYPLYEEYGLRELLDFAPKCYLATAKGLIVLENIKYSTLKSDTFLNVEQLKLVLDKIAKFHVCSLILEELLSEKLGKPYRIYDEYPEYFQENIIVPQGELYGWVMGGLLATKYFIKQLQKSNKNIEEKLNNIWQKTYDQLKKSTTLRNVVNHGDMYICNMMLNSDLQDVILFDFQLLRYLPPAFEILFFIFSSTTKETRDKYLQTLLDYYYGNLSENLKKFNLNPEELLPRTDFLRNVTEAKAAAMAVAMVYHPIHMDPQLRDQIIHAEEAGVHLDSQREKLVDLAWKDEHFRTFGTGFAKDFIELIENVDE
;
A
#
# COMPACT_ATOMS: atom_id res chain seq x y z
N MET A 1 -42.40 2.85 17.39
CA MET A 1 -42.03 2.26 18.70
C MET A 1 -41.77 3.39 19.69
N LYS A 2 -42.44 3.38 20.84
CA LYS A 2 -42.34 4.40 21.89
C LYS A 2 -40.88 4.60 22.34
N GLN A 3 -40.45 5.86 22.45
CA GLN A 3 -39.19 6.30 23.05
C GLN A 3 -39.05 5.74 24.46
N ILE A 4 -38.45 4.56 24.60
CA ILE A 4 -37.87 4.08 25.85
C ILE A 4 -36.38 4.33 25.75
N VAL A 5 -35.86 4.99 26.78
CA VAL A 5 -34.48 5.43 26.98
C VAL A 5 -33.47 4.31 26.62
N MET A 6 -33.04 4.28 25.36
CA MET A 6 -31.96 3.42 24.83
C MET A 6 -30.60 4.15 24.82
N LYS A 7 -30.56 5.39 25.31
CA LYS A 7 -29.38 6.25 25.16
C LYS A 7 -28.16 5.62 25.83
N ASN A 8 -27.16 5.29 25.02
CA ASN A 8 -25.88 4.73 25.45
C ASN A 8 -25.95 3.35 26.12
N ASP A 9 -26.99 2.54 25.84
CA ASP A 9 -27.10 1.18 26.39
C ASP A 9 -26.61 0.14 25.37
N PHE A 10 -25.37 -0.34 25.56
CA PHE A 10 -24.71 -1.28 24.66
C PHE A 10 -25.54 -2.53 24.39
N ASN A 11 -26.08 -3.16 25.43
CA ASN A 11 -26.82 -4.41 25.29
C ASN A 11 -28.15 -4.20 24.58
N LYS A 12 -28.88 -3.11 24.89
CA LYS A 12 -30.14 -2.80 24.19
C LYS A 12 -29.91 -2.48 22.72
N ILE A 13 -28.89 -1.69 22.40
CA ILE A 13 -28.54 -1.37 21.01
C ILE A 13 -28.20 -2.67 20.26
N LYS A 14 -27.36 -3.54 20.83
CA LYS A 14 -27.00 -4.83 20.24
C LYS A 14 -28.20 -5.73 19.97
N VAL A 15 -29.16 -5.81 20.90
CA VAL A 15 -30.42 -6.56 20.70
C VAL A 15 -31.24 -6.00 19.55
N CYS A 16 -31.33 -4.68 19.43
CA CYS A 16 -32.07 -4.04 18.33
C CYS A 16 -31.34 -4.21 16.99
N LEU A 17 -30.01 -4.16 16.95
CA LEU A 17 -29.21 -4.44 15.75
C LEU A 17 -29.44 -5.87 15.25
N LYS A 18 -29.51 -6.85 16.16
CA LYS A 18 -29.85 -8.23 15.82
C LYS A 18 -31.24 -8.32 15.18
N LYS A 19 -32.24 -7.61 15.72
CA LYS A 19 -33.58 -7.57 15.13
C LYS A 19 -33.61 -6.91 13.75
N ILE A 20 -32.80 -5.88 13.52
CA ILE A 20 -32.65 -5.28 12.18
C ILE A 20 -32.08 -6.33 11.21
N ALA A 21 -31.03 -7.05 11.63
CA ALA A 21 -30.43 -8.09 10.81
C ALA A 21 -31.39 -9.24 10.48
N GLU A 22 -32.26 -9.63 11.42
CA GLU A 22 -33.25 -10.70 11.23
C GLU A 22 -34.45 -10.29 10.35
N ASN A 23 -34.80 -9.00 10.28
CA ASN A 23 -35.99 -8.49 9.57
C ASN A 23 -35.69 -7.99 8.15
N GLN A 24 -34.62 -8.47 7.53
CA GLN A 24 -34.17 -8.03 6.20
C GLN A 24 -35.33 -7.82 5.21
N PRO A 25 -35.53 -6.61 4.68
CA PRO A 25 -36.57 -6.39 3.70
C PRO A 25 -36.20 -7.15 2.42
N ASN A 26 -37.02 -8.14 2.04
CA ASN A 26 -36.99 -8.75 0.72
C ASN A 26 -37.11 -7.65 -0.35
N ASN A 27 -36.04 -7.43 -1.12
CA ASN A 27 -36.00 -6.65 -2.36
C ASN A 27 -36.75 -5.30 -2.33
N ILE A 28 -36.07 -4.23 -1.90
CA ILE A 28 -36.45 -2.88 -2.35
C ILE A 28 -36.06 -2.76 -3.82
N THR A 29 -36.96 -3.15 -4.72
CA THR A 29 -36.86 -2.77 -6.13
C THR A 29 -37.24 -1.29 -6.24
N SER A 30 -36.31 -0.43 -6.66
CA SER A 30 -36.53 0.63 -7.66
C SER A 30 -35.50 1.77 -7.55
N GLU A 31 -34.97 2.18 -8.70
CA GLU A 31 -34.26 3.46 -8.92
C GLU A 31 -35.01 4.68 -8.36
N VAL A 32 -36.34 4.57 -8.25
CA VAL A 32 -37.25 5.61 -7.72
C VAL A 32 -37.04 5.85 -6.22
N SER A 33 -36.71 4.81 -5.43
CA SER A 33 -36.43 4.99 -3.99
C SER A 33 -35.08 5.66 -3.75
N SER A 34 -34.08 5.37 -4.59
CA SER A 34 -32.71 5.90 -4.50
C SER A 34 -32.67 7.39 -4.82
N LYS A 35 -33.36 7.81 -5.88
CA LYS A 35 -33.49 9.23 -6.25
C LYS A 35 -34.24 10.02 -5.18
N TYR A 36 -35.35 9.49 -4.69
CA TYR A 36 -36.16 10.12 -3.63
C TYR A 36 -35.41 10.22 -2.30
N PHE A 37 -34.63 9.20 -1.95
CA PHE A 37 -33.81 9.18 -0.72
C PHE A 37 -32.74 10.27 -0.73
N LEU A 38 -32.01 10.42 -1.84
CA LEU A 38 -31.00 11.46 -2.01
C LEU A 38 -31.60 12.87 -2.12
N GLU A 39 -32.72 13.03 -2.83
CA GLU A 39 -33.43 14.32 -2.95
C GLU A 39 -33.90 14.83 -1.59
N ASN A 40 -34.54 13.98 -0.76
CA ASN A 40 -34.98 14.34 0.59
C ASN A 40 -33.83 14.73 1.54
N LEU A 41 -32.67 14.07 1.41
CA LEU A 41 -31.48 14.41 2.19
C LEU A 41 -30.92 15.77 1.77
N THR A 42 -30.96 16.08 0.47
CA THR A 42 -30.46 17.34 -0.08
C THR A 42 -31.33 18.53 0.38
N GLU A 43 -32.66 18.38 0.39
CA GLU A 43 -33.59 19.43 0.85
C GLU A 43 -33.40 19.80 2.34
N LYS A 44 -33.14 18.82 3.22
CA LYS A 44 -32.83 19.09 4.64
C LYS A 44 -31.54 19.89 4.83
N CYS A 45 -30.57 19.77 3.91
CA CYS A 45 -29.27 20.43 4.00
C CYS A 45 -29.29 21.90 3.60
N VAL A 46 -30.20 22.29 2.69
CA VAL A 46 -30.36 23.68 2.24
C VAL A 46 -30.79 24.61 3.40
N LEU A 47 -31.30 24.05 4.51
CA LEU A 47 -31.82 24.79 5.66
C LEU A 47 -30.79 25.21 6.72
N LYS A 48 -29.55 24.68 6.72
CA LYS A 48 -28.48 25.15 7.64
C LYS A 48 -27.43 25.96 6.88
N GLU A 49 -27.25 27.22 7.26
CA GLU A 49 -26.27 28.15 6.64
C GLU A 49 -24.82 27.63 6.65
N LEU A 50 -24.49 26.68 7.54
CA LEU A 50 -23.19 26.01 7.63
C LEU A 50 -22.74 25.31 6.34
N PHE A 51 -23.65 24.94 5.43
CA PHE A 51 -23.31 24.17 4.21
C PHE A 51 -23.17 25.02 2.95
N LYS A 52 -23.27 26.36 3.05
CA LYS A 52 -22.98 27.29 1.94
C LYS A 52 -21.48 27.36 1.59
N SER A 53 -20.61 26.70 2.37
CA SER A 53 -19.18 26.65 2.10
C SER A 53 -18.80 25.63 1.02
N ILE A 54 -17.83 26.01 0.19
CA ILE A 54 -17.28 25.25 -0.94
C ILE A 54 -16.90 23.82 -0.49
N LYS A 55 -17.21 22.83 -1.34
CA LYS A 55 -17.09 21.35 -1.22
C LYS A 55 -18.35 20.56 -0.89
N PHE A 56 -19.44 21.15 -0.40
CA PHE A 56 -20.67 20.37 -0.10
C PHE A 56 -21.22 19.66 -1.35
N LYS A 57 -21.27 20.37 -2.49
CA LYS A 57 -21.73 19.82 -3.76
C LYS A 57 -20.83 18.67 -4.25
N GLU A 58 -19.51 18.86 -4.22
CA GLU A 58 -18.55 17.83 -4.62
C GLU A 58 -18.69 16.57 -3.76
N VAL A 59 -18.77 16.71 -2.44
CA VAL A 59 -18.96 15.56 -1.54
C VAL A 59 -20.29 14.86 -1.81
N LEU A 60 -21.37 15.61 -2.04
CA LEU A 60 -22.66 15.04 -2.39
C LEU A 60 -22.61 14.26 -3.72
N ASP A 61 -21.89 14.78 -4.72
CA ASP A 61 -21.72 14.12 -6.01
C ASP A 61 -20.89 12.83 -5.87
N HIS A 62 -19.85 12.82 -5.02
CA HIS A 62 -19.08 11.60 -4.72
C HIS A 62 -19.93 10.57 -3.97
N LEU A 63 -20.68 10.98 -2.96
CA LEU A 63 -21.58 10.08 -2.21
C LEU A 63 -22.66 9.47 -3.10
N LYS A 64 -23.19 10.25 -4.06
CA LYS A 64 -24.12 9.75 -5.08
C LYS A 64 -23.46 8.69 -5.96
N SER A 65 -22.26 8.97 -6.46
CA SER A 65 -21.51 8.02 -7.29
C SER A 65 -21.24 6.70 -6.56
N ASP A 66 -20.72 6.75 -5.32
CA ASP A 66 -20.44 5.56 -4.51
C ASP A 66 -21.73 4.79 -4.18
N PHE A 67 -22.83 5.50 -3.89
CA PHE A 67 -24.13 4.87 -3.64
C PHE A 67 -24.70 4.20 -4.90
N GLU A 68 -24.63 4.86 -6.05
CA GLU A 68 -25.04 4.27 -7.34
C GLU A 68 -24.20 3.03 -7.69
N GLU A 69 -22.90 3.04 -7.38
CA GLU A 69 -22.03 1.88 -7.55
C GLU A 69 -22.46 0.69 -6.68
N LEU A 70 -22.77 0.91 -5.40
CA LEU A 70 -23.27 -0.14 -4.51
C LEU A 70 -24.59 -0.76 -5.03
N LEU A 71 -25.50 0.09 -5.53
CA LEU A 71 -26.75 -0.37 -6.12
C LEU A 71 -26.53 -1.16 -7.42
N ARG A 72 -25.63 -0.69 -8.30
CA ARG A 72 -25.26 -1.42 -9.53
C ARG A 72 -24.68 -2.79 -9.22
N ASN A 73 -23.95 -2.91 -8.11
CA ASN A 73 -23.37 -4.17 -7.65
C ASN A 73 -24.38 -5.10 -6.93
N GLY A 74 -25.65 -4.71 -6.84
CA GLY A 74 -26.71 -5.55 -6.26
C GLY A 74 -26.60 -5.70 -4.74
N ASP A 75 -26.06 -4.71 -4.04
CA ASP A 75 -25.92 -4.74 -2.57
C ASP A 75 -27.29 -4.71 -1.87
N SER A 76 -27.76 -5.89 -1.49
CA SER A 76 -29.01 -6.09 -0.77
C SER A 76 -28.95 -5.68 0.71
N LEU A 77 -27.74 -5.52 1.28
CA LEU A 77 -27.56 -5.21 2.70
C LEU A 77 -27.58 -3.70 2.99
N PHE A 78 -27.44 -2.86 1.96
CA PHE A 78 -27.29 -1.41 2.12
C PHE A 78 -28.33 -0.78 3.06
N PHE A 79 -29.63 -0.97 2.78
CA PHE A 79 -30.70 -0.34 3.55
C PHE A 79 -30.80 -0.87 4.98
N SER A 80 -30.61 -2.17 5.17
CA SER A 80 -30.54 -2.78 6.50
C SER A 80 -29.35 -2.22 7.30
N ALA A 81 -28.19 -2.05 6.65
CA ALA A 81 -27.03 -1.43 7.26
C ALA A 81 -27.29 0.05 7.58
N TYR A 82 -27.98 0.78 6.71
CA TYR A 82 -28.35 2.16 6.95
C TYR A 82 -29.21 2.30 8.21
N GLU A 83 -30.23 1.46 8.38
CA GLU A 83 -31.05 1.41 9.59
C GLU A 83 -30.21 1.09 10.84
N ALA A 84 -29.28 0.16 10.74
CA ALA A 84 -28.37 -0.20 11.83
C ALA A 84 -27.49 0.99 12.26
N PHE A 85 -26.88 1.69 11.32
CA PHE A 85 -26.07 2.87 11.61
C PHE A 85 -26.93 3.99 12.18
N LEU A 86 -28.12 4.24 11.61
CA LEU A 86 -29.07 5.23 12.10
C LEU A 86 -29.50 4.94 13.55
N LEU A 87 -29.78 3.67 13.88
CA LEU A 87 -30.10 3.24 15.23
C LEU A 87 -28.97 3.57 16.21
N ILE A 88 -27.72 3.24 15.85
CA ILE A 88 -26.55 3.52 16.69
C ILE A 88 -26.44 5.02 16.95
N PHE A 89 -26.47 5.85 15.91
CA PHE A 89 -26.30 7.31 16.06
C PHE A 89 -27.47 7.98 16.77
N SER A 90 -28.71 7.57 16.50
CA SER A 90 -29.89 8.13 17.17
C SER A 90 -30.00 7.71 18.64
N SER A 91 -29.35 6.61 19.03
CA SER A 91 -29.41 6.04 20.39
C SER A 91 -28.12 6.23 21.20
N SER A 92 -27.17 7.06 20.75
CA SER A 92 -25.91 7.24 21.46
C SER A 92 -25.31 8.65 21.36
N ASN A 93 -24.40 8.98 22.27
CA ASN A 93 -23.55 10.17 22.21
C ASN A 93 -22.13 9.82 21.70
N GLU A 94 -21.30 10.83 21.49
CA GLU A 94 -19.95 10.69 20.93
C GLU A 94 -19.08 9.74 21.75
N LYS A 95 -19.05 9.94 23.06
CA LYS A 95 -18.25 9.14 23.98
C LYS A 95 -18.62 7.66 23.94
N PHE A 96 -19.92 7.36 23.81
CA PHE A 96 -20.37 5.98 23.62
C PHE A 96 -19.89 5.43 22.26
N ARG A 97 -20.06 6.18 21.17
CA ARG A 97 -19.63 5.74 19.83
C ARG A 97 -18.13 5.55 19.74
N GLN A 98 -17.33 6.41 20.37
CA GLN A 98 -15.87 6.24 20.43
C GLN A 98 -15.48 4.87 21.00
N ASN A 99 -16.19 4.41 22.03
CA ASN A 99 -15.85 3.16 22.70
C ASN A 99 -16.45 1.92 22.05
N HIS A 100 -17.64 2.06 21.43
CA HIS A 100 -18.47 0.90 21.06
C HIS A 100 -18.87 0.82 19.58
N PHE A 101 -18.65 1.87 18.78
CA PHE A 101 -19.12 1.88 17.38
C PHE A 101 -18.56 0.70 16.57
N GLU A 102 -17.25 0.48 16.64
CA GLU A 102 -16.60 -0.58 15.85
C GLU A 102 -17.09 -1.99 16.26
N GLU A 103 -17.28 -2.20 17.56
CA GLU A 103 -17.78 -3.46 18.10
C GLU A 103 -19.21 -3.73 17.65
N LEU A 104 -20.09 -2.73 17.76
CA LEU A 104 -21.50 -2.83 17.37
C LEU A 104 -21.66 -3.09 15.86
N ILE A 105 -20.89 -2.40 15.02
CA ILE A 105 -20.92 -2.59 13.56
C ILE A 105 -20.36 -3.95 13.18
N THR A 106 -19.20 -4.34 13.74
CA THR A 106 -18.62 -5.65 13.48
C THR A 106 -19.59 -6.77 13.88
N ASP A 107 -20.22 -6.66 15.05
CA ASP A 107 -21.21 -7.64 15.52
C ASP A 107 -22.47 -7.67 14.65
N TYR A 108 -22.94 -6.53 14.13
CA TYR A 108 -24.04 -6.49 13.18
C TYR A 108 -23.69 -7.28 11.91
N TYR A 109 -22.54 -6.99 11.28
CA TYR A 109 -22.14 -7.64 10.02
C TYR A 109 -21.79 -9.13 10.15
N LYS A 110 -21.40 -9.60 11.35
CA LYS A 110 -21.22 -11.04 11.61
C LYS A 110 -22.46 -11.87 11.31
N HIS A 111 -23.67 -11.30 11.37
CA HIS A 111 -24.91 -12.01 11.05
C HIS A 111 -25.02 -12.39 9.57
N PHE A 112 -24.23 -11.75 8.70
CA PHE A 112 -24.25 -11.95 7.24
C PHE A 112 -22.97 -12.58 6.70
N GLU A 113 -22.02 -12.96 7.57
CA GLU A 113 -20.68 -13.38 7.17
C GLU A 113 -20.01 -12.39 6.20
N ALA A 114 -20.34 -11.11 6.36
CA ALA A 114 -19.92 -10.07 5.42
C ALA A 114 -18.40 -9.84 5.49
N PRO A 115 -17.72 -9.73 4.34
CA PRO A 115 -16.29 -9.48 4.31
C PRO A 115 -15.97 -8.06 4.77
N LYS A 116 -14.79 -7.84 5.38
CA LYS A 116 -14.38 -6.55 5.96
C LYS A 116 -14.42 -5.39 4.96
N ASN A 117 -14.14 -5.65 3.68
CA ASN A 117 -14.21 -4.64 2.62
C ASN A 117 -15.64 -4.10 2.42
N LEU A 118 -16.67 -4.94 2.55
CA LEU A 118 -18.06 -4.52 2.46
C LEU A 118 -18.42 -3.59 3.63
N ILE A 119 -17.97 -3.92 4.85
CA ILE A 119 -18.17 -3.08 6.03
C ILE A 119 -17.59 -1.68 5.81
N GLU A 120 -16.36 -1.58 5.31
CA GLU A 120 -15.72 -0.30 5.03
C GLU A 120 -16.38 0.46 3.87
N GLN A 121 -16.81 -0.23 2.81
CA GLN A 121 -17.59 0.37 1.72
C GLN A 121 -18.89 0.99 2.26
N HIS A 122 -19.63 0.25 3.09
CA HIS A 122 -20.84 0.76 3.72
C HIS A 122 -20.54 1.92 4.66
N LYS A 123 -19.50 1.85 5.50
CA LYS A 123 -19.12 2.99 6.37
C LYS A 123 -18.90 4.26 5.57
N ASN A 124 -18.17 4.18 4.45
CA ASN A 124 -17.86 5.33 3.61
C ASN A 124 -19.10 6.03 3.06
N VAL A 125 -20.14 5.27 2.69
CA VAL A 125 -21.37 5.82 2.10
C VAL A 125 -22.40 6.16 3.18
N ILE A 126 -22.63 5.27 4.14
CA ILE A 126 -23.72 5.34 5.11
C ILE A 126 -23.44 6.36 6.21
N LEU A 127 -22.19 6.48 6.70
CA LEU A 127 -21.89 7.41 7.81
C LEU A 127 -22.25 8.86 7.47
N PRO A 128 -21.86 9.42 6.30
CA PRO A 128 -22.27 10.76 5.92
C PRO A 128 -23.80 10.89 5.83
N LEU A 129 -24.50 9.91 5.24
CA LEU A 129 -25.96 9.93 5.07
C LEU A 129 -26.71 9.92 6.42
N VAL A 130 -26.28 9.08 7.36
CA VAL A 130 -26.86 9.02 8.71
C VAL A 130 -26.62 10.32 9.47
N LYS A 131 -25.41 10.89 9.37
CA LYS A 131 -25.08 12.16 10.02
C LYS A 131 -25.87 13.33 9.43
N LEU A 132 -26.09 13.33 8.11
CA LEU A 132 -26.97 14.28 7.42
C LEU A 132 -28.43 14.14 7.89
N GLN A 133 -28.93 12.92 8.09
CA GLN A 133 -30.30 12.70 8.59
C GLN A 133 -30.49 13.22 10.02
N LEU A 134 -29.45 13.13 10.86
CA LEU A 134 -29.45 13.51 12.27
C LEU A 134 -28.80 14.88 12.52
N ILE A 135 -28.78 15.75 11.53
CA ILE A 135 -28.01 17.00 11.55
C ILE A 135 -28.47 18.02 12.60
N ASP A 136 -29.66 17.86 13.15
CA ASP A 136 -30.19 18.72 14.22
C ASP A 136 -29.45 18.53 15.55
N ASN A 137 -28.66 17.47 15.69
CA ASN A 137 -27.77 17.27 16.83
C ASN A 137 -26.41 17.95 16.56
N ASP A 138 -26.01 18.92 17.39
CA ASP A 138 -24.79 19.72 17.22
C ASP A 138 -23.51 18.87 17.20
N GLU A 139 -23.44 17.82 18.02
CA GLU A 139 -22.33 16.86 18.06
C GLU A 139 -22.17 16.16 16.70
N ILE A 140 -23.28 15.71 16.13
CA ILE A 140 -23.33 15.04 14.83
C ILE A 140 -23.01 16.03 13.70
N ALA A 141 -23.51 17.26 13.79
CA ALA A 141 -23.23 18.31 12.82
C ALA A 141 -21.73 18.67 12.79
N GLN A 142 -21.09 18.78 13.95
CA GLN A 142 -19.66 19.02 14.02
C GLN A 142 -18.84 17.85 13.45
N ASN A 143 -19.25 16.63 13.74
CA ASN A 143 -18.63 15.42 13.20
C ASN A 143 -18.75 15.36 11.66
N LEU A 144 -19.92 15.70 11.11
CA LEU A 144 -20.11 15.80 9.66
C LEU A 144 -19.26 16.92 9.05
N LEU A 145 -19.17 18.08 9.70
CA LEU A 145 -18.33 19.19 9.25
C LEU A 145 -16.85 18.78 9.16
N ASN A 146 -16.35 18.00 10.13
CA ASN A 146 -14.99 17.45 10.09
C ASN A 146 -14.78 16.55 8.87
N TYR A 147 -15.77 15.70 8.54
CA TYR A 147 -15.74 14.87 7.34
C TYR A 147 -15.81 15.71 6.05
N LEU A 148 -16.65 16.74 5.97
CA LEU A 148 -16.74 17.60 4.78
C LEU A 148 -15.43 18.37 4.51
N LYS A 149 -14.68 18.71 5.54
CA LYS A 149 -13.33 19.28 5.39
C LYS A 149 -12.36 18.25 4.77
N ASN A 150 -12.51 16.97 5.14
CA ASN A 150 -11.61 15.87 4.80
C ASN A 150 -12.39 14.58 4.43
N PRO A 151 -12.97 14.48 3.22
CA PRO A 151 -13.98 13.47 2.89
C PRO A 151 -13.45 12.04 2.72
N PHE A 152 -12.17 11.81 3.00
CA PHE A 152 -11.52 10.51 2.92
C PHE A 152 -11.29 9.86 4.29
N ILE A 153 -11.54 10.56 5.40
CA ILE A 153 -11.38 9.99 6.75
C ILE A 153 -12.58 10.33 7.63
N HIS A 154 -13.19 9.31 8.23
CA HIS A 154 -14.25 9.50 9.20
C HIS A 154 -13.68 9.65 10.61
N GLN A 155 -14.39 10.38 11.47
CA GLN A 155 -14.03 10.46 12.89
C GLN A 155 -14.04 9.08 13.57
N GLU A 156 -14.88 8.16 13.10
CA GLU A 156 -14.90 6.77 13.55
C GLU A 156 -13.59 6.03 13.24
N ASN A 157 -12.89 6.41 12.17
CA ASN A 157 -11.53 5.91 11.92
C ASN A 157 -10.54 6.44 12.97
N ILE A 158 -10.70 7.70 13.41
CA ILE A 158 -9.86 8.29 14.48
C ILE A 158 -10.03 7.50 15.79
N TYR A 159 -11.25 7.04 16.11
CA TYR A 159 -11.48 6.21 17.30
C TYR A 159 -10.69 4.89 17.24
N GLN A 160 -10.66 4.23 16.08
CA GLN A 160 -9.85 3.03 15.88
C GLN A 160 -8.35 3.33 16.04
N ILE A 161 -7.89 4.43 15.42
CA ILE A 161 -6.48 4.84 15.44
C ILE A 161 -6.01 5.09 16.87
N ILE A 162 -6.74 5.89 17.66
CA ILE A 162 -6.34 6.23 19.03
C ILE A 162 -6.40 4.98 19.94
N LYS A 163 -7.41 4.12 19.77
CA LYS A 163 -7.52 2.87 20.55
C LYS A 163 -6.34 1.93 20.25
N LYS A 164 -5.96 1.79 18.97
CA LYS A 164 -4.82 0.96 18.54
C LYS A 164 -3.48 1.53 19.01
N LYS A 165 -3.31 2.86 18.96
CA LYS A 165 -2.06 3.54 19.34
C LYS A 165 -1.81 3.53 20.85
N PHE A 166 -2.81 3.89 21.65
CA PHE A 166 -2.61 4.11 23.09
C PHE A 166 -2.94 2.89 23.95
N GLN A 167 -3.63 1.88 23.38
CA GLN A 167 -3.94 0.62 24.06
C GLN A 167 -4.62 0.81 25.43
N THR A 168 -5.44 1.85 25.56
CA THR A 168 -6.20 2.17 26.77
C THR A 168 -7.65 2.49 26.43
N ASN A 169 -8.56 2.19 27.37
CA ASN A 169 -9.97 2.56 27.28
C ASN A 169 -10.26 3.92 27.95
N ASP A 170 -9.32 4.47 28.73
CA ASP A 170 -9.44 5.80 29.33
C ASP A 170 -8.83 6.86 28.41
N ILE A 171 -9.48 7.02 27.26
CA ILE A 171 -9.11 7.98 26.23
C ILE A 171 -10.35 8.69 25.72
N GLU A 172 -10.23 10.00 25.48
CA GLU A 172 -11.27 10.83 24.90
C GLU A 172 -10.68 11.66 23.77
N LEU A 173 -11.27 11.59 22.57
CA LEU A 173 -10.89 12.44 21.47
C LEU A 173 -11.37 13.87 21.75
N ILE A 174 -10.46 14.84 21.71
CA ILE A 174 -10.81 16.27 21.84
C ILE A 174 -11.04 16.86 20.45
N ASN A 175 -10.08 16.70 19.55
CA ASN A 175 -10.21 17.07 18.15
C ASN A 175 -9.10 16.40 17.30
N PHE A 176 -9.23 16.54 15.98
CA PHE A 176 -8.17 16.19 15.04
C PHE A 176 -8.17 17.17 13.86
N ASP A 177 -7.03 17.29 13.20
CA ASP A 177 -6.87 18.08 11.99
C ASP A 177 -5.90 17.40 11.01
N LEU A 178 -6.05 17.73 9.73
CA LEU A 178 -5.22 17.21 8.65
C LEU A 178 -4.44 18.35 8.01
N VAL A 179 -3.12 18.26 8.10
CA VAL A 179 -2.21 19.23 7.50
C VAL A 179 -1.57 18.58 6.27
N THR A 180 -1.84 19.11 5.08
CA THR A 180 -1.21 18.65 3.85
C THR A 180 0.30 18.77 3.95
N ILE A 181 1.01 17.72 3.53
CA ILE A 181 2.46 17.75 3.40
C ILE A 181 2.78 18.10 1.95
N ASN A 182 3.39 19.28 1.75
CA ASN A 182 3.72 19.79 0.41
C ASN A 182 5.04 19.20 -0.14
N GLU A 183 5.72 18.35 0.62
CA GLU A 183 6.91 17.62 0.19
C GLU A 183 6.50 16.39 -0.64
N LYS A 184 7.00 16.29 -1.87
CA LYS A 184 6.75 15.16 -2.76
C LYS A 184 7.62 13.97 -2.35
N PHE A 185 7.12 13.07 -1.50
CA PHE A 185 7.83 11.83 -1.12
C PHE A 185 7.64 10.67 -2.11
N GLY A 186 6.80 10.85 -3.14
CA GLY A 186 6.52 9.84 -4.16
C GLY A 186 5.58 10.40 -5.23
N HIS A 187 5.37 9.60 -6.30
CA HIS A 187 4.65 10.06 -7.50
C HIS A 187 3.14 9.81 -7.46
N MET A 188 2.65 9.00 -6.51
CA MET A 188 1.34 8.34 -6.64
C MET A 188 0.40 8.53 -5.44
N SER A 189 0.79 9.26 -4.40
CA SER A 189 -0.02 9.45 -3.18
C SER A 189 -0.02 10.90 -2.70
N LYS A 190 -1.12 11.30 -2.05
CA LYS A 190 -1.19 12.53 -1.26
C LYS A 190 -0.82 12.20 0.19
N TYR A 191 -0.05 13.09 0.81
CA TYR A 191 0.46 12.91 2.16
C TYR A 191 -0.07 13.97 3.12
N TYR A 192 -0.44 13.55 4.33
CA TYR A 192 -0.93 14.45 5.37
C TYR A 192 -0.31 14.12 6.72
N HIS A 193 -0.12 15.15 7.54
CA HIS A 193 0.04 14.98 8.98
C HIS A 193 -1.35 14.99 9.63
N LEU A 194 -1.70 13.88 10.28
CA LEU A 194 -2.86 13.80 11.14
C LEU A 194 -2.47 14.24 12.55
N LYS A 195 -2.90 15.45 12.94
CA LYS A 195 -2.72 15.98 14.28
C LYS A 195 -3.91 15.57 15.13
N ILE A 196 -3.68 14.85 16.21
CA ILE A 196 -4.72 14.35 17.11
C ILE A 196 -4.49 14.93 18.49
N ARG A 197 -5.56 15.48 19.08
CA ARG A 197 -5.57 15.89 20.48
C ARG A 197 -6.48 14.97 21.27
N THR A 198 -5.94 14.34 22.30
CA THR A 198 -6.68 13.40 23.17
C THR A 198 -6.54 13.77 24.63
N SER A 199 -7.52 13.41 25.45
CA SER A 199 -7.39 13.34 26.91
C SER A 199 -7.17 11.89 27.29
N ILE A 200 -6.00 11.55 27.84
CA ILE A 200 -5.66 10.20 28.31
C ILE A 200 -5.42 10.30 29.82
N ASN A 201 -6.15 9.56 30.63
CA ASN A 201 -6.07 9.65 32.09
C ASN A 201 -6.16 11.10 32.61
N ASN A 202 -7.09 11.89 32.04
CA ASN A 202 -7.29 13.33 32.30
C ASN A 202 -6.09 14.24 31.96
N LYS A 203 -5.13 13.77 31.16
CA LYS A 203 -4.02 14.58 30.65
C LYS A 203 -4.19 14.80 29.15
N ILE A 204 -4.07 16.05 28.73
CA ILE A 204 -4.10 16.40 27.31
C ILE A 204 -2.79 15.95 26.68
N GLN A 205 -2.90 15.21 25.59
CA GLN A 205 -1.79 14.76 24.77
C GLN A 205 -2.04 15.15 23.30
N GLU A 206 -0.98 15.58 22.63
CA GLU A 206 -0.97 15.89 21.21
C GLU A 206 -0.04 14.93 20.48
N ASP A 207 -0.56 14.29 19.44
CA ASP A 207 0.18 13.34 18.62
C ASP A 207 0.08 13.72 17.15
N THR A 208 1.13 13.42 16.40
CA THR A 208 1.13 13.54 14.94
C THR A 208 1.38 12.18 14.33
N LEU A 209 0.52 11.80 13.39
CA LEU A 209 0.61 10.58 12.59
C LEU A 209 0.80 10.95 11.12
N PHE A 210 1.29 10.01 10.33
CA PHE A 210 1.46 10.16 8.89
C PHE A 210 0.31 9.49 8.16
N ILE A 211 -0.29 10.18 7.21
CA ILE A 211 -1.30 9.62 6.31
C ILE A 211 -0.72 9.54 4.91
N LYS A 212 -0.79 8.34 4.34
CA LYS A 212 -0.70 8.09 2.91
C LYS A 212 -2.12 7.87 2.40
N LEU A 213 -2.52 8.69 1.43
CA LEU A 213 -3.77 8.51 0.71
C LEU A 213 -3.44 8.24 -0.74
N LEU A 214 -3.75 7.04 -1.21
CA LEU A 214 -3.77 6.75 -2.63
C LEU A 214 -4.90 7.59 -3.25
N PHE A 215 -4.52 8.65 -3.93
CA PHE A 215 -5.43 9.59 -4.57
C PHE A 215 -4.93 9.78 -5.99
N SER A 216 -5.83 9.86 -6.98
CA SER A 216 -5.41 10.10 -8.34
C SER A 216 -6.26 11.09 -9.14
N ASP A 217 -5.57 12.11 -9.67
CA ASP A 217 -5.98 12.86 -10.85
C ASP A 217 -5.33 12.30 -12.14
N SER A 218 -4.36 11.37 -12.02
CA SER A 218 -3.55 10.79 -13.11
C SER A 218 -4.06 9.41 -13.54
N GLU A 219 -4.17 9.17 -14.85
CA GLU A 219 -4.63 7.87 -15.36
C GLU A 219 -3.72 6.70 -14.95
N LEU A 220 -2.40 6.90 -14.96
CA LEU A 220 -1.42 5.88 -14.55
C LEU A 220 -1.62 5.42 -13.10
N VAL A 221 -1.90 6.34 -12.18
CA VAL A 221 -2.09 6.01 -10.77
C VAL A 221 -3.44 5.30 -10.54
N LYS A 222 -4.47 5.61 -11.35
CA LYS A 222 -5.73 4.84 -11.32
C LYS A 222 -5.48 3.40 -11.76
N GLN A 223 -4.76 3.19 -12.86
CA GLN A 223 -4.41 1.86 -13.36
C GLN A 223 -3.63 1.03 -12.35
N ILE A 224 -2.67 1.64 -11.65
CA ILE A 224 -1.89 0.97 -10.60
C ILE A 224 -2.79 0.62 -9.39
N ALA A 225 -3.70 1.51 -9.00
CA ALA A 225 -4.69 1.23 -7.96
C ALA A 225 -5.61 0.06 -8.36
N GLU A 226 -6.10 0.05 -9.60
CA GLU A 226 -6.94 -1.00 -10.19
C GLU A 226 -6.20 -2.34 -10.31
N ALA A 227 -4.89 -2.31 -10.59
CA ALA A 227 -4.02 -3.49 -10.58
C ALA A 227 -3.85 -4.13 -9.18
N GLY A 228 -4.40 -3.49 -8.13
CA GLY A 228 -4.51 -4.05 -6.79
C GLY A 228 -3.48 -3.54 -5.77
N ALA A 229 -2.72 -2.49 -6.10
CA ALA A 229 -1.69 -1.91 -5.24
C ALA A 229 -2.20 -1.60 -3.82
N ALA A 230 -3.34 -0.90 -3.71
CA ALA A 230 -3.98 -0.58 -2.42
C ALA A 230 -4.39 -1.83 -1.63
N LYS A 231 -4.86 -2.87 -2.33
CA LYS A 231 -5.30 -4.13 -1.71
C LYS A 231 -4.11 -4.89 -1.10
N LYS A 232 -2.98 -4.91 -1.81
CA LYS A 232 -1.74 -5.56 -1.33
C LYS A 232 -1.14 -4.84 -0.13
N GLU A 233 -1.04 -3.52 -0.16
CA GLU A 233 -0.51 -2.75 0.98
C GLU A 233 -1.44 -2.85 2.21
N SER A 234 -2.75 -2.84 1.98
CA SER A 234 -3.75 -3.11 3.03
C SER A 234 -3.61 -4.53 3.60
N PHE A 235 -3.41 -5.54 2.75
CA PHE A 235 -3.15 -6.92 3.18
C PHE A 235 -1.89 -7.05 4.03
N PHE A 236 -0.81 -6.35 3.66
CA PHE A 236 0.39 -6.30 4.49
C PHE A 236 0.09 -5.81 5.91
N TYR A 237 -0.53 -4.63 6.05
CA TYR A 237 -0.75 -4.02 7.37
C TYR A 237 -1.91 -4.63 8.18
N ASN A 238 -2.92 -5.21 7.52
CA ASN A 238 -4.09 -5.78 8.19
C ASN A 238 -3.98 -7.28 8.42
N THR A 239 -3.10 -7.98 7.71
CA THR A 239 -2.97 -9.45 7.80
C THR A 239 -1.54 -9.87 8.10
N LEU A 240 -0.57 -9.62 7.21
CA LEU A 240 0.79 -10.13 7.39
C LEU A 240 1.49 -9.57 8.64
N TYR A 241 1.51 -8.25 8.79
CA TYR A 241 2.18 -7.59 9.92
C TYR A 241 1.57 -8.03 11.27
N PRO A 242 0.23 -8.03 11.47
CA PRO A 242 -0.37 -8.58 12.69
C PRO A 242 -0.08 -10.07 12.91
N LEU A 243 -0.07 -10.90 11.85
CA LEU A 243 0.31 -12.32 11.99
C LEU A 243 1.75 -12.46 12.48
N TYR A 244 2.68 -11.67 11.96
CA TYR A 244 4.05 -11.69 12.46
C TYR A 244 4.13 -11.29 13.94
N GLU A 245 3.35 -10.30 14.39
CA GLU A 245 3.27 -9.96 15.82
C GLU A 245 2.67 -11.11 16.66
N GLU A 246 1.60 -11.75 16.19
CA GLU A 246 0.94 -12.87 16.88
C GLU A 246 1.88 -14.05 17.09
N TYR A 247 2.74 -14.33 16.10
CA TYR A 247 3.72 -15.42 16.13
C TYR A 247 5.07 -14.99 16.73
N GLY A 248 5.12 -13.87 17.46
CA GLY A 248 6.26 -13.49 18.30
C GLY A 248 7.42 -12.84 17.56
N LEU A 249 7.22 -12.37 16.32
CA LEU A 249 8.30 -11.84 15.46
C LEU A 249 8.55 -10.33 15.65
N ARG A 250 8.00 -9.72 16.72
CA ARG A 250 8.02 -8.25 16.92
C ARG A 250 9.41 -7.63 16.83
N GLU A 251 10.45 -8.32 17.27
CA GLU A 251 11.84 -7.83 17.19
C GLU A 251 12.40 -7.69 15.76
N LEU A 252 11.78 -8.38 14.80
CA LEU A 252 12.15 -8.32 13.39
C LEU A 252 11.36 -7.25 12.62
N LEU A 253 10.29 -6.69 13.19
CA LEU A 253 9.35 -5.79 12.49
C LEU A 253 9.82 -4.33 12.42
N ASP A 254 11.07 -4.06 12.79
CA ASP A 254 11.71 -2.74 12.71
C ASP A 254 12.05 -2.32 11.26
N PHE A 255 11.68 -3.12 10.27
CA PHE A 255 11.76 -2.75 8.85
C PHE A 255 10.56 -1.92 8.38
N ALA A 256 9.44 -1.86 9.10
CA ALA A 256 8.23 -1.16 8.67
C ALA A 256 7.67 -0.25 9.76
N PRO A 257 7.05 0.89 9.39
CA PRO A 257 6.37 1.74 10.36
C PRO A 257 5.15 1.03 10.96
N LYS A 258 4.82 1.32 12.22
CA LYS A 258 3.57 0.86 12.80
C LYS A 258 2.39 1.46 12.04
N CYS A 259 1.41 0.63 11.69
CA CYS A 259 0.18 1.06 11.04
C CYS A 259 -0.98 1.08 12.03
N TYR A 260 -1.70 2.20 12.08
CA TYR A 260 -2.86 2.41 12.93
C TYR A 260 -4.19 2.21 12.19
N LEU A 261 -4.18 2.37 10.86
CA LEU A 261 -5.33 2.13 9.99
C LEU A 261 -4.84 1.84 8.57
N ALA A 262 -5.38 0.82 7.92
CA ALA A 262 -5.21 0.61 6.47
C ALA A 262 -6.55 0.19 5.87
N THR A 263 -6.99 0.89 4.83
CA THR A 263 -8.27 0.65 4.16
C THR A 263 -8.05 0.10 2.74
N ALA A 264 -9.03 -0.62 2.21
CA ALA A 264 -8.95 -1.14 0.84
C ALA A 264 -8.96 -0.05 -0.25
N LYS A 265 -9.43 1.17 0.06
CA LYS A 265 -9.41 2.34 -0.84
C LYS A 265 -8.08 3.12 -0.77
N GLY A 266 -7.06 2.62 -0.08
CA GLY A 266 -5.72 3.21 -0.07
C GLY A 266 -5.50 4.35 0.92
N LEU A 267 -6.41 4.54 1.90
CA LEU A 267 -6.10 5.34 3.10
C LEU A 267 -5.28 4.48 4.07
N ILE A 268 -4.08 4.93 4.40
CA ILE A 268 -3.17 4.29 5.35
C ILE A 268 -2.67 5.35 6.35
N VAL A 269 -2.78 5.04 7.63
CA VAL A 269 -2.32 5.88 8.74
C VAL A 269 -1.19 5.17 9.47
N LEU A 270 0.00 5.74 9.39
CA LEU A 270 1.25 5.20 9.93
C LEU A 270 1.77 6.05 11.09
N GLU A 271 2.68 5.47 11.86
CA GLU A 271 3.54 6.21 12.77
C GLU A 271 4.29 7.31 12.03
N ASN A 272 4.32 8.51 12.62
CA ASN A 272 5.08 9.62 12.08
C ASN A 272 6.54 9.47 12.49
N ILE A 273 7.33 8.88 11.60
CA ILE A 273 8.73 8.60 11.85
C ILE A 273 9.57 9.79 11.39
N LYS A 274 10.53 10.22 12.23
CA LYS A 274 11.43 11.34 11.94
C LYS A 274 12.60 10.93 11.03
N TYR A 275 12.29 10.30 9.90
CA TYR A 275 13.27 9.85 8.92
C TYR A 275 13.09 10.70 7.66
N SER A 276 14.08 10.69 6.78
CA SER A 276 14.05 11.47 5.54
C SER A 276 14.27 10.55 4.35
N THR A 277 13.52 10.77 3.28
CA THR A 277 13.76 10.12 1.99
C THR A 277 15.04 10.64 1.38
N LEU A 278 15.77 9.77 0.68
CA LEU A 278 16.86 10.21 -0.17
C LEU A 278 16.32 10.80 -1.47
N LYS A 279 17.13 11.64 -2.13
CA LYS A 279 16.78 12.09 -3.48
C LYS A 279 16.83 10.90 -4.43
N SER A 280 15.90 10.86 -5.38
CA SER A 280 15.76 9.74 -6.33
C SER A 280 16.97 9.57 -7.25
N ASP A 281 17.73 10.63 -7.47
CA ASP A 281 18.95 10.69 -8.27
C ASP A 281 20.22 10.45 -7.44
N THR A 282 20.14 9.65 -6.37
CA THR A 282 21.27 9.31 -5.52
C THR A 282 21.68 7.86 -5.70
N PHE A 283 23.00 7.60 -5.75
CA PHE A 283 23.54 6.24 -5.60
C PHE A 283 23.90 5.98 -4.14
N LEU A 284 23.57 4.79 -3.65
CA LEU A 284 23.88 4.39 -2.29
C LEU A 284 25.33 3.94 -2.16
N ASN A 285 25.97 4.29 -1.04
CA ASN A 285 27.25 3.71 -0.66
C ASN A 285 27.08 2.31 -0.03
N VAL A 286 28.18 1.58 0.12
CA VAL A 286 28.16 0.19 0.62
C VAL A 286 27.54 0.05 2.01
N GLU A 287 27.78 1.00 2.92
CA GLU A 287 27.23 0.92 4.28
C GLU A 287 25.72 1.18 4.27
N GLN A 288 25.24 2.12 3.46
CA GLN A 288 23.80 2.34 3.25
C GLN A 288 23.12 1.13 2.61
N LEU A 289 23.78 0.49 1.62
CA LEU A 289 23.26 -0.74 1.00
C LEU A 289 23.11 -1.86 2.03
N LYS A 290 24.10 -2.05 2.92
CA LYS A 290 24.02 -3.03 4.00
C LYS A 290 22.86 -2.75 4.96
N LEU A 291 22.60 -1.50 5.34
CA LEU A 291 21.46 -1.15 6.18
C LEU A 291 20.13 -1.59 5.54
N VAL A 292 19.96 -1.33 4.24
CA VAL A 292 18.74 -1.72 3.52
C VAL A 292 18.64 -3.24 3.40
N LEU A 293 19.74 -3.91 3.06
CA LEU A 293 19.77 -5.36 2.94
C LEU A 293 19.49 -6.08 4.26
N ASP A 294 19.87 -5.48 5.40
CA ASP A 294 19.46 -5.97 6.72
C ASP A 294 17.93 -5.94 6.88
N LYS A 295 17.27 -4.83 6.54
CA LYS A 295 15.80 -4.72 6.62
C LYS A 295 15.09 -5.63 5.64
N ILE A 296 15.61 -5.79 4.41
CA ILE A 296 15.09 -6.77 3.44
C ILE A 296 15.26 -8.19 3.98
N ALA A 297 16.39 -8.52 4.61
CA ALA A 297 16.61 -9.83 5.23
C ALA A 297 15.59 -10.10 6.35
N LYS A 298 15.34 -9.11 7.23
CA LYS A 298 14.31 -9.20 8.28
C LYS A 298 12.90 -9.35 7.70
N PHE A 299 12.58 -8.62 6.64
CA PHE A 299 11.30 -8.73 5.95
C PHE A 299 11.09 -10.15 5.36
N HIS A 300 12.07 -10.64 4.60
CA HIS A 300 12.04 -11.99 4.01
C HIS A 300 11.94 -13.09 5.07
N VAL A 301 12.77 -13.00 6.13
CA VAL A 301 12.84 -14.05 7.16
C VAL A 301 11.57 -14.14 8.00
N CYS A 302 10.82 -13.04 8.17
CA CYS A 302 9.52 -13.08 8.85
C CYS A 302 8.54 -14.05 8.17
N SER A 303 8.49 -14.04 6.83
CA SER A 303 7.63 -14.96 6.10
C SER A 303 8.07 -16.42 6.23
N LEU A 304 9.38 -16.69 6.22
CA LEU A 304 9.92 -18.03 6.42
C LEU A 304 9.59 -18.56 7.82
N ILE A 305 9.89 -17.78 8.86
CA ILE A 305 9.66 -18.19 10.25
C ILE A 305 8.16 -18.44 10.48
N LEU A 306 7.29 -17.51 10.04
CA LEU A 306 5.84 -17.67 10.17
C LEU A 306 5.36 -18.98 9.53
N GLU A 307 5.81 -19.26 8.31
CA GLU A 307 5.41 -20.47 7.58
C GLU A 307 5.87 -21.75 8.28
N GLU A 308 7.08 -21.80 8.83
CA GLU A 308 7.56 -22.97 9.56
C GLU A 308 6.84 -23.17 10.89
N LEU A 309 6.62 -22.09 11.66
CA LEU A 309 5.85 -22.15 12.92
C LEU A 309 4.42 -22.62 12.68
N LEU A 310 3.78 -22.15 11.60
CA LEU A 310 2.44 -22.61 11.20
C LEU A 310 2.47 -24.04 10.70
N SER A 311 3.50 -24.44 9.95
CA SER A 311 3.64 -25.81 9.46
C SER A 311 3.74 -26.80 10.61
N GLU A 312 4.54 -26.48 11.62
CA GLU A 312 4.69 -27.26 12.85
C GLU A 312 3.36 -27.34 13.61
N LYS A 313 2.72 -26.19 13.86
CA LYS A 313 1.44 -26.09 14.58
C LYS A 313 0.31 -26.88 13.90
N LEU A 314 0.29 -26.88 12.56
CA LEU A 314 -0.74 -27.58 11.77
C LEU A 314 -0.38 -29.04 11.47
N GLY A 315 0.85 -29.48 11.74
CA GLY A 315 1.35 -30.81 11.40
C GLY A 315 1.41 -31.11 9.90
N LYS A 316 1.45 -30.08 9.06
CA LYS A 316 1.54 -30.19 7.60
C LYS A 316 2.21 -28.94 7.01
N PRO A 317 2.84 -29.03 5.83
CA PRO A 317 3.41 -27.85 5.17
C PRO A 317 2.37 -26.76 4.99
N TYR A 318 2.71 -25.55 5.42
CA TYR A 318 1.93 -24.34 5.28
C TYR A 318 2.74 -23.29 4.49
N ARG A 319 2.12 -22.66 3.49
CA ARG A 319 2.70 -21.55 2.74
C ARG A 319 1.68 -20.43 2.68
N ILE A 320 2.10 -19.20 2.95
CA ILE A 320 1.19 -18.05 2.99
C ILE A 320 0.53 -17.83 1.62
N TYR A 321 1.23 -18.17 0.54
CA TYR A 321 0.72 -18.10 -0.82
C TYR A 321 -0.48 -19.01 -1.07
N ASP A 322 -0.53 -20.19 -0.43
CA ASP A 322 -1.62 -21.15 -0.67
C ASP A 322 -2.94 -20.69 -0.03
N GLU A 323 -2.86 -19.86 1.03
CA GLU A 323 -4.02 -19.26 1.67
C GLU A 323 -4.42 -17.92 1.04
N TYR A 324 -3.45 -17.14 0.54
CA TYR A 324 -3.66 -15.77 0.06
C TYR A 324 -3.07 -15.51 -1.35
N PRO A 325 -3.33 -16.36 -2.36
CA PRO A 325 -2.64 -16.29 -3.66
C PRO A 325 -2.87 -14.97 -4.40
N GLU A 326 -4.06 -14.38 -4.29
CA GLU A 326 -4.48 -13.16 -4.98
C GLU A 326 -3.64 -11.92 -4.60
N TYR A 327 -3.07 -11.90 -3.40
CA TYR A 327 -2.28 -10.77 -2.91
C TYR A 327 -0.82 -10.82 -3.39
N PHE A 328 -0.40 -11.92 -4.00
CA PHE A 328 0.96 -12.12 -4.50
C PHE A 328 1.05 -12.20 -6.03
N GLN A 329 -0.08 -12.08 -6.75
CA GLN A 329 -0.10 -12.11 -8.22
C GLN A 329 0.59 -10.88 -8.81
N GLU A 330 1.44 -11.09 -9.82
CA GLU A 330 2.07 -10.01 -10.58
C GLU A 330 1.07 -9.46 -11.61
N ASN A 331 0.68 -8.20 -11.43
CA ASN A 331 -0.34 -7.51 -12.25
C ASN A 331 0.21 -6.26 -12.96
N ILE A 332 1.46 -5.88 -12.68
CA ILE A 332 2.11 -4.70 -13.24
C ILE A 332 3.06 -5.09 -14.36
N ILE A 333 3.96 -6.03 -14.10
CA ILE A 333 4.99 -6.46 -15.06
C ILE A 333 4.47 -7.66 -15.84
N VAL A 334 3.38 -7.45 -16.57
CA VAL A 334 2.67 -8.46 -17.36
C VAL A 334 2.91 -8.27 -18.86
N PRO A 335 2.90 -9.34 -19.68
CA PRO A 335 3.17 -9.25 -21.12
C PRO A 335 2.06 -8.61 -21.95
N GLN A 336 0.94 -8.26 -21.32
CA GLN A 336 -0.17 -7.52 -21.92
C GLN A 336 -0.88 -6.69 -20.85
N GLY A 337 -1.69 -5.72 -21.26
CA GLY A 337 -2.45 -4.85 -20.36
C GLY A 337 -2.00 -3.40 -20.47
N GLU A 338 -2.65 -2.53 -19.69
CA GLU A 338 -2.49 -1.08 -19.84
C GLU A 338 -1.09 -0.58 -19.44
N LEU A 339 -0.43 -1.28 -18.51
CA LEU A 339 0.95 -0.96 -18.06
C LEU A 339 2.05 -1.59 -18.95
N TYR A 340 1.69 -2.36 -19.98
CA TYR A 340 2.67 -3.05 -20.82
C TYR A 340 3.60 -2.09 -21.58
N GLY A 341 3.08 -0.93 -22.02
CA GLY A 341 3.88 0.12 -22.65
C GLY A 341 5.01 0.61 -21.74
N TRP A 342 4.71 0.81 -20.45
CA TRP A 342 5.69 1.21 -19.45
C TRP A 342 6.80 0.16 -19.27
N VAL A 343 6.43 -1.11 -19.17
CA VAL A 343 7.39 -2.24 -19.05
C VAL A 343 8.29 -2.32 -20.28
N MET A 344 7.71 -2.23 -21.49
CA MET A 344 8.46 -2.24 -22.74
C MET A 344 9.34 -1.00 -22.90
N GLY A 345 8.98 0.11 -22.25
CA GLY A 345 9.80 1.29 -22.15
C GLY A 345 11.20 1.02 -21.57
N GLY A 346 11.31 0.09 -20.60
CA GLY A 346 12.59 -0.37 -20.06
C GLY A 346 13.45 -1.10 -21.09
N LEU A 347 12.85 -1.95 -21.93
CA LEU A 347 13.56 -2.65 -23.02
C LEU A 347 14.08 -1.65 -24.05
N LEU A 348 13.23 -0.70 -24.46
CA LEU A 348 13.60 0.32 -25.45
C LEU A 348 14.74 1.20 -24.93
N ALA A 349 14.67 1.63 -23.67
CA ALA A 349 15.76 2.38 -23.03
C ALA A 349 17.07 1.57 -22.99
N THR A 350 17.01 0.28 -22.65
CA THR A 350 18.17 -0.61 -22.60
C THR A 350 18.85 -0.74 -23.97
N LYS A 351 18.09 -1.01 -25.03
CA LYS A 351 18.60 -1.05 -26.41
C LYS A 351 19.25 0.27 -26.79
N TYR A 352 18.63 1.38 -26.43
CA TYR A 352 19.14 2.71 -26.75
C TYR A 352 20.44 3.03 -26.00
N PHE A 353 20.56 2.68 -24.72
CA PHE A 353 21.81 2.83 -23.97
C PHE A 353 22.95 2.04 -24.60
N ILE A 354 22.69 0.79 -25.01
CA ILE A 354 23.69 -0.04 -25.71
C ILE A 354 24.10 0.56 -27.06
N LYS A 355 23.15 1.15 -27.79
CA LYS A 355 23.41 1.90 -29.03
C LYS A 355 24.29 3.13 -28.77
N GLN A 356 24.06 3.88 -27.69
CA GLN A 356 24.89 5.02 -27.30
C GLN A 356 26.35 4.62 -27.00
N LEU A 357 26.58 3.39 -26.52
CA LEU A 357 27.92 2.82 -26.35
C LEU A 357 28.54 2.28 -27.66
N GLN A 358 27.83 2.38 -28.79
CA GLN A 358 28.24 1.83 -30.09
C GLN A 358 28.51 0.31 -30.04
N LYS A 359 27.78 -0.40 -29.17
CA LYS A 359 27.91 -1.84 -28.95
C LYS A 359 26.70 -2.64 -29.44
N SER A 360 25.66 -1.98 -29.97
CA SER A 360 24.46 -2.69 -30.45
C SER A 360 24.77 -3.57 -31.67
N ASN A 361 24.22 -4.78 -31.67
CA ASN A 361 24.19 -5.68 -32.82
C ASN A 361 22.94 -6.58 -32.74
N LYS A 362 22.65 -7.27 -33.84
CA LYS A 362 21.45 -8.11 -33.96
C LYS A 362 21.35 -9.21 -32.88
N ASN A 363 22.46 -9.86 -32.54
CA ASN A 363 22.50 -10.91 -31.53
C ASN A 363 22.16 -10.37 -30.12
N ILE A 364 22.74 -9.21 -29.76
CA ILE A 364 22.42 -8.54 -28.49
C ILE A 364 20.95 -8.16 -28.44
N GLU A 365 20.41 -7.57 -29.50
CA GLU A 365 18.99 -7.18 -29.55
C GLU A 365 18.04 -8.37 -29.43
N GLU A 366 18.33 -9.49 -30.12
CA GLU A 366 17.55 -10.73 -30.03
C GLU A 366 17.59 -11.31 -28.61
N LYS A 367 18.76 -11.36 -27.97
CA LYS A 367 18.90 -11.83 -26.59
C LYS A 367 18.22 -10.93 -25.57
N LEU A 368 18.28 -9.60 -25.73
CA LEU A 368 17.52 -8.66 -24.88
C LEU A 368 16.02 -8.88 -24.98
N ASN A 369 15.49 -9.10 -26.19
CA ASN A 369 14.08 -9.43 -26.35
C ASN A 369 13.72 -10.71 -25.59
N ASN A 370 14.56 -11.75 -25.68
CA ASN A 370 14.35 -13.02 -24.98
C ASN A 370 14.39 -12.85 -23.46
N ILE A 371 15.27 -12.01 -22.93
CA ILE A 371 15.31 -11.68 -21.49
C ILE A 371 13.96 -11.08 -21.08
N TRP A 372 13.49 -10.03 -21.76
CA TRP A 372 12.23 -9.37 -21.42
C TRP A 372 11.01 -10.28 -21.55
N GLN A 373 10.95 -11.13 -22.57
CA GLN A 373 9.89 -12.11 -22.73
C GLN A 373 9.81 -13.10 -21.57
N LYS A 374 10.96 -13.47 -20.98
CA LYS A 374 11.04 -14.38 -19.83
C LYS A 374 10.87 -13.69 -18.48
N THR A 375 11.02 -12.36 -18.40
CA THR A 375 10.96 -11.61 -17.15
C THR A 375 9.69 -11.91 -16.36
N TYR A 376 8.52 -11.86 -16.99
CA TYR A 376 7.25 -12.13 -16.29
C TYR A 376 7.21 -13.53 -15.66
N ASP A 377 7.67 -14.55 -16.38
CA ASP A 377 7.68 -15.92 -15.85
C ASP A 377 8.63 -16.07 -14.67
N GLN A 378 9.75 -15.33 -14.66
CA GLN A 378 10.70 -15.29 -13.55
C GLN A 378 10.18 -14.50 -12.33
N LEU A 379 9.11 -13.71 -12.48
CA LEU A 379 8.43 -13.03 -11.37
C LEU A 379 7.35 -13.89 -10.70
N LYS A 380 7.07 -15.08 -11.24
CA LYS A 380 6.15 -16.05 -10.63
C LYS A 380 6.84 -16.80 -9.49
N LYS A 381 6.04 -17.42 -8.62
CA LYS A 381 6.57 -18.30 -7.57
C LYS A 381 7.40 -19.43 -8.17
N SER A 382 8.51 -19.75 -7.53
CA SER A 382 9.30 -20.93 -7.89
C SER A 382 8.66 -22.19 -7.32
N THR A 383 8.76 -23.29 -8.06
CA THR A 383 8.39 -24.64 -7.59
C THR A 383 9.59 -25.44 -7.11
N THR A 384 10.82 -24.94 -7.31
CA THR A 384 12.08 -25.64 -7.03
C THR A 384 12.95 -24.96 -5.98
N LEU A 385 12.71 -23.68 -5.72
CA LEU A 385 13.42 -22.86 -4.73
C LEU A 385 12.45 -22.39 -3.65
N ARG A 386 12.96 -22.20 -2.43
CA ARG A 386 12.19 -21.61 -1.34
C ARG A 386 11.81 -20.18 -1.69
N ASN A 387 10.51 -19.92 -1.70
CA ASN A 387 9.96 -18.57 -1.87
C ASN A 387 9.84 -17.87 -0.53
N VAL A 388 9.88 -16.54 -0.57
CA VAL A 388 9.59 -15.64 0.54
C VAL A 388 8.60 -14.57 0.08
N VAL A 389 7.97 -13.88 1.02
CA VAL A 389 7.25 -12.64 0.70
C VAL A 389 8.30 -11.57 0.39
N ASN A 390 8.31 -11.08 -0.86
CA ASN A 390 9.13 -9.96 -1.31
C ASN A 390 8.29 -8.69 -1.28
N HIS A 391 8.89 -7.54 -0.97
CA HIS A 391 8.21 -6.26 -1.00
C HIS A 391 7.82 -5.88 -2.43
N GLY A 392 8.66 -6.26 -3.41
CA GLY A 392 8.42 -6.18 -4.84
C GLY A 392 8.61 -4.78 -5.45
N ASP A 393 8.93 -3.78 -4.64
CA ASP A 393 9.14 -2.40 -5.07
C ASP A 393 10.30 -1.75 -4.28
N MET A 394 11.34 -2.53 -3.98
CA MET A 394 12.51 -2.01 -3.24
C MET A 394 13.47 -1.22 -4.13
N TYR A 395 13.27 0.10 -4.17
CA TYR A 395 14.18 1.07 -4.75
C TYR A 395 14.39 2.27 -3.81
N ILE A 396 15.32 3.17 -4.14
CA ILE A 396 15.75 4.27 -3.24
C ILE A 396 14.62 5.17 -2.72
N CYS A 397 13.50 5.30 -3.43
CA CYS A 397 12.41 6.14 -2.94
C CYS A 397 11.47 5.44 -1.96
N ASN A 398 11.50 4.10 -1.84
CA ASN A 398 10.65 3.33 -0.91
C ASN A 398 11.40 2.99 0.39
N MET A 399 12.36 3.84 0.77
CA MET A 399 13.07 3.77 2.03
C MET A 399 13.24 5.17 2.61
N MET A 400 13.26 5.28 3.93
CA MET A 400 13.63 6.50 4.64
C MET A 400 14.80 6.18 5.57
N LEU A 401 15.75 7.12 5.66
CA LEU A 401 16.89 7.01 6.57
C LEU A 401 16.71 7.92 7.79
N ASN A 402 17.19 7.49 8.94
CA ASN A 402 17.26 8.37 10.11
C ASN A 402 18.28 9.50 9.90
N SER A 403 18.26 10.51 10.77
CA SER A 403 19.14 11.70 10.67
C SER A 403 20.63 11.36 10.58
N ASP A 404 21.03 10.28 11.24
CA ASP A 404 22.43 9.89 11.38
C ASP A 404 22.86 8.90 10.28
N LEU A 405 21.94 8.53 9.37
CA LEU A 405 22.14 7.58 8.28
C LEU A 405 22.62 6.19 8.75
N GLN A 406 22.16 5.78 9.93
CA GLN A 406 22.51 4.52 10.60
C GLN A 406 21.34 3.54 10.72
N ASP A 407 20.13 3.98 10.41
CA ASP A 407 18.95 3.13 10.38
C ASP A 407 18.07 3.48 9.20
N VAL A 408 17.34 2.48 8.71
CA VAL A 408 16.46 2.60 7.56
C VAL A 408 15.12 1.95 7.86
N ILE A 409 14.06 2.56 7.33
CA ILE A 409 12.74 1.95 7.34
C ILE A 409 12.21 1.85 5.92
N LEU A 410 11.59 0.71 5.62
CA LEU A 410 10.95 0.43 4.35
C LEU A 410 9.49 0.85 4.43
N PHE A 411 8.96 1.33 3.32
CA PHE A 411 7.55 1.69 3.21
C PHE A 411 7.05 1.42 1.80
N ASP A 412 5.73 1.48 1.60
CA ASP A 412 5.06 1.24 0.32
C ASP A 412 5.02 -0.24 -0.13
N PHE A 413 4.40 -1.09 0.70
CA PHE A 413 4.27 -2.54 0.47
C PHE A 413 3.20 -2.90 -0.59
N GLN A 414 3.08 -2.10 -1.65
CA GLN A 414 2.00 -2.20 -2.63
C GLN A 414 2.23 -3.27 -3.70
N LEU A 415 3.47 -3.73 -3.92
CA LEU A 415 3.83 -4.68 -4.99
C LEU A 415 4.23 -6.06 -4.48
N LEU A 416 3.69 -6.50 -3.33
CA LEU A 416 4.04 -7.79 -2.75
C LEU A 416 4.07 -8.91 -3.79
N ARG A 417 5.15 -9.71 -3.74
CA ARG A 417 5.32 -10.93 -4.54
C ARG A 417 5.68 -12.10 -3.63
N TYR A 418 5.45 -13.31 -4.13
CA TYR A 418 5.88 -14.53 -3.46
C TYR A 418 6.79 -15.34 -4.38
N LEU A 419 8.09 -15.13 -4.25
CA LEU A 419 9.13 -15.69 -5.12
C LEU A 419 10.46 -15.80 -4.35
N PRO A 420 11.50 -16.46 -4.89
CA PRO A 420 12.77 -16.63 -4.18
C PRO A 420 13.51 -15.29 -3.90
N PRO A 421 14.23 -15.16 -2.77
CA PRO A 421 14.68 -13.86 -2.25
C PRO A 421 15.66 -13.09 -3.15
N ALA A 422 16.41 -13.75 -4.03
CA ALA A 422 17.48 -13.11 -4.78
C ALA A 422 16.99 -12.03 -5.76
N PHE A 423 15.76 -12.16 -6.27
CA PHE A 423 15.21 -11.18 -7.20
C PHE A 423 15.14 -9.78 -6.56
N GLU A 424 14.55 -9.64 -5.37
CA GLU A 424 14.41 -8.34 -4.69
C GLU A 424 15.77 -7.72 -4.35
N ILE A 425 16.72 -8.54 -3.89
CA ILE A 425 18.09 -8.09 -3.57
C ILE A 425 18.77 -7.54 -4.81
N LEU A 426 18.75 -8.29 -5.91
CA LEU A 426 19.37 -7.88 -7.16
C LEU A 426 18.66 -6.66 -7.73
N PHE A 427 17.32 -6.64 -7.76
CA PHE A 427 16.54 -5.50 -8.22
C PHE A 427 16.91 -4.22 -7.46
N PHE A 428 16.98 -4.29 -6.13
CA PHE A 428 17.39 -3.18 -5.29
C PHE A 428 18.83 -2.72 -5.58
N ILE A 429 19.79 -3.64 -5.61
CA ILE A 429 21.21 -3.32 -5.87
C ILE A 429 21.36 -2.69 -7.25
N PHE A 430 20.79 -3.29 -8.30
CA PHE A 430 20.89 -2.78 -9.66
C PHE A 430 20.24 -1.41 -9.80
N SER A 431 19.06 -1.19 -9.21
CA SER A 431 18.37 0.12 -9.27
C SER A 431 19.03 1.23 -8.43
N SER A 432 19.88 0.89 -7.46
CA SER A 432 20.37 1.88 -6.47
C SER A 432 21.88 2.14 -6.51
N THR A 433 22.61 1.55 -7.45
CA THR A 433 24.09 1.60 -7.49
C THR A 433 24.65 1.87 -8.89
N THR A 434 25.93 2.24 -8.93
CA THR A 434 26.71 2.26 -10.18
C THR A 434 27.29 0.89 -10.50
N LYS A 435 27.73 0.69 -11.75
CA LYS A 435 28.42 -0.55 -12.14
C LYS A 435 29.71 -0.76 -11.34
N GLU A 436 30.49 0.28 -11.10
CA GLU A 436 31.75 0.18 -10.34
C GLU A 436 31.50 -0.36 -8.93
N THR A 437 30.38 0.03 -8.31
CA THR A 437 29.97 -0.50 -7.01
C THR A 437 29.60 -1.98 -7.10
N ARG A 438 28.87 -2.39 -8.14
CA ARG A 438 28.48 -3.79 -8.36
C ARG A 438 29.70 -4.68 -8.63
N ASP A 439 30.59 -4.26 -9.51
CA ASP A 439 31.81 -5.01 -9.86
C ASP A 439 32.68 -5.27 -8.62
N LYS A 440 32.74 -4.29 -7.70
CA LYS A 440 33.58 -4.38 -6.50
C LYS A 440 32.91 -5.08 -5.31
N TYR A 441 31.60 -4.91 -5.14
CA TYR A 441 30.93 -5.25 -3.87
C TYR A 441 29.71 -6.16 -3.99
N LEU A 442 29.26 -6.55 -5.19
CA LEU A 442 28.04 -7.38 -5.34
C LEU A 442 28.10 -8.65 -4.49
N GLN A 443 29.19 -9.41 -4.55
CA GLN A 443 29.34 -10.63 -3.76
C GLN A 443 29.30 -10.34 -2.25
N THR A 444 30.00 -9.30 -1.80
CA THR A 444 30.00 -8.86 -0.39
C THR A 444 28.59 -8.52 0.10
N LEU A 445 27.79 -7.85 -0.74
CA LEU A 445 26.41 -7.48 -0.41
C LEU A 445 25.49 -8.71 -0.35
N LEU A 446 25.65 -9.66 -1.28
CA LEU A 446 24.92 -10.93 -1.26
C LEU A 446 25.24 -11.77 -0.02
N ASP A 447 26.52 -11.83 0.35
CA ASP A 447 26.98 -12.54 1.55
C ASP A 447 26.49 -11.88 2.83
N TYR A 448 26.49 -10.55 2.88
CA TYR A 448 25.93 -9.79 4.00
C TYR A 448 24.44 -10.06 4.20
N TYR A 449 23.66 -10.01 3.11
CA TYR A 449 22.24 -10.34 3.15
C TYR A 449 22.00 -11.78 3.66
N TYR A 450 22.69 -12.77 3.08
CA TYR A 450 22.48 -14.17 3.43
C TYR A 450 22.90 -14.45 4.88
N GLY A 451 23.97 -13.80 5.35
CA GLY A 451 24.42 -13.83 6.73
C GLY A 451 23.32 -13.36 7.69
N ASN A 452 22.77 -12.16 7.47
CA ASN A 452 21.71 -11.60 8.33
C ASN A 452 20.43 -12.44 8.30
N LEU A 453 20.02 -12.95 7.13
CA LEU A 453 18.89 -13.87 7.03
C LEU A 453 19.14 -15.14 7.85
N SER A 454 20.32 -15.73 7.71
CA SER A 454 20.70 -16.97 8.41
C SER A 454 20.78 -16.78 9.93
N GLU A 455 21.33 -15.66 10.39
CA GLU A 455 21.39 -15.32 11.81
C GLU A 455 19.99 -15.14 12.40
N ASN A 456 19.08 -14.46 11.69
CA ASN A 456 17.72 -14.30 12.15
C ASN A 456 16.96 -15.63 12.18
N LEU A 457 17.13 -16.54 11.21
CA LEU A 457 16.56 -17.90 11.30
C LEU A 457 17.04 -18.66 12.55
N LYS A 458 18.35 -18.59 12.83
CA LYS A 458 18.95 -19.26 14.00
C LYS A 458 18.40 -18.74 15.33
N LYS A 459 18.08 -17.45 15.45
CA LYS A 459 17.44 -16.88 16.66
C LYS A 459 16.10 -17.54 16.99
N PHE A 460 15.41 -18.06 15.98
CA PHE A 460 14.15 -18.79 16.11
C PHE A 460 14.33 -20.32 16.09
N ASN A 461 15.55 -20.81 16.32
CA ASN A 461 15.92 -22.23 16.29
C ASN A 461 15.64 -22.93 14.95
N LEU A 462 15.61 -22.18 13.85
CA LEU A 462 15.45 -22.73 12.50
C LEU A 462 16.82 -22.88 11.82
N ASN A 463 16.99 -23.96 11.06
CA ASN A 463 18.23 -24.23 10.34
C ASN A 463 18.20 -23.58 8.95
N PRO A 464 19.06 -22.57 8.67
CA PRO A 464 19.11 -21.95 7.34
C PRO A 464 19.50 -22.93 6.23
N GLU A 465 20.34 -23.94 6.52
CA GLU A 465 20.75 -24.93 5.52
C GLU A 465 19.64 -25.93 5.17
N GLU A 466 18.55 -25.98 5.93
CA GLU A 466 17.36 -26.77 5.59
C GLU A 466 16.31 -25.93 4.84
N LEU A 467 16.15 -24.67 5.24
CA LEU A 467 15.09 -23.79 4.70
C LEU A 467 15.49 -23.06 3.42
N LEU A 468 16.72 -22.55 3.38
CA LEU A 468 17.28 -21.83 2.24
C LEU A 468 18.80 -22.09 2.20
N PRO A 469 19.22 -23.27 1.74
CA PRO A 469 20.64 -23.61 1.63
C PRO A 469 21.41 -22.56 0.85
N ARG A 470 22.68 -22.31 1.22
CA ARG A 470 23.49 -21.28 0.52
C ARG A 470 23.66 -21.61 -0.96
N THR A 471 23.74 -22.90 -1.30
CA THR A 471 23.79 -23.37 -2.69
C THR A 471 22.54 -22.99 -3.49
N ASP A 472 21.36 -23.13 -2.88
CA ASP A 472 20.09 -22.76 -3.49
C ASP A 472 19.94 -21.24 -3.61
N PHE A 473 20.42 -20.48 -2.63
CA PHE A 473 20.49 -19.02 -2.72
C PHE A 473 21.38 -18.56 -3.87
N LEU A 474 22.58 -19.14 -4.03
CA LEU A 474 23.46 -18.81 -5.15
C LEU A 474 22.88 -19.23 -6.50
N ARG A 475 22.21 -20.39 -6.58
CA ARG A 475 21.44 -20.79 -7.76
C ARG A 475 20.37 -19.75 -8.08
N ASN A 476 19.63 -19.31 -7.06
CA ASN A 476 18.61 -18.29 -7.20
C ASN A 476 19.18 -16.95 -7.72
N VAL A 477 20.34 -16.52 -7.21
CA VAL A 477 21.03 -15.31 -7.69
C VAL A 477 21.29 -15.38 -9.19
N THR A 478 21.80 -16.52 -9.68
CA THR A 478 22.05 -16.73 -11.11
C THR A 478 20.76 -16.70 -11.92
N GLU A 479 19.73 -17.44 -11.49
CA GLU A 479 18.45 -17.54 -12.19
C GLU A 479 17.68 -16.21 -12.24
N ALA A 480 17.75 -15.40 -11.19
CA ALA A 480 16.97 -14.16 -11.05
C ALA A 480 17.65 -12.93 -11.66
N LYS A 481 18.97 -12.97 -11.92
CA LYS A 481 19.76 -11.79 -12.32
C LYS A 481 19.19 -11.07 -13.55
N ALA A 482 18.83 -11.82 -14.59
CA ALA A 482 18.31 -11.25 -15.83
C ALA A 482 16.99 -10.49 -15.62
N ALA A 483 16.00 -11.12 -14.95
CA ALA A 483 14.75 -10.45 -14.60
C ALA A 483 14.95 -9.26 -13.68
N ALA A 484 15.78 -9.38 -12.65
CA ALA A 484 16.05 -8.28 -11.71
C ALA A 484 16.63 -7.05 -12.42
N MET A 485 17.57 -7.25 -13.35
CA MET A 485 18.11 -6.18 -14.19
C MET A 485 17.06 -5.59 -15.12
N ALA A 486 16.23 -6.43 -15.76
CA ALA A 486 15.17 -5.97 -16.65
C ALA A 486 14.12 -5.11 -15.91
N VAL A 487 13.72 -5.53 -14.71
CA VAL A 487 12.79 -4.77 -13.86
C VAL A 487 13.44 -3.48 -13.37
N ALA A 488 14.70 -3.51 -12.94
CA ALA A 488 15.43 -2.29 -12.57
C ALA A 488 15.45 -1.25 -13.71
N MET A 489 15.53 -1.71 -14.96
CA MET A 489 15.46 -0.84 -16.14
C MET A 489 14.08 -0.25 -16.41
N VAL A 490 12.99 -0.85 -15.93
CA VAL A 490 11.66 -0.22 -15.98
C VAL A 490 11.66 1.07 -15.14
N TYR A 491 12.47 1.12 -14.08
CA TYR A 491 12.60 2.26 -13.17
C TYR A 491 13.62 3.31 -13.64
N HIS A 492 14.28 3.15 -14.79
CA HIS A 492 15.28 4.12 -15.27
C HIS A 492 14.85 5.62 -15.22
N PRO A 493 13.56 6.01 -15.41
CA PRO A 493 13.20 7.42 -15.35
C PRO A 493 13.40 8.06 -13.96
N ILE A 494 13.53 7.27 -12.89
CA ILE A 494 13.81 7.81 -11.55
C ILE A 494 15.18 8.47 -11.46
N HIS A 495 16.14 8.03 -12.29
CA HIS A 495 17.50 8.55 -12.36
C HIS A 495 17.63 9.80 -13.22
N MET A 496 16.53 10.28 -13.81
CA MET A 496 16.53 11.56 -14.51
C MET A 496 16.58 12.71 -13.52
N ASP A 497 17.05 13.86 -14.00
CA ASP A 497 16.91 15.12 -13.27
C ASP A 497 15.45 15.30 -12.77
N PRO A 498 15.22 15.58 -11.48
CA PRO A 498 13.88 15.67 -10.92
C PRO A 498 12.98 16.69 -11.61
N GLN A 499 13.51 17.82 -12.09
CA GLN A 499 12.71 18.84 -12.77
C GLN A 499 12.29 18.36 -14.16
N LEU A 500 13.21 17.74 -14.90
CA LEU A 500 12.91 17.12 -16.19
C LEU A 500 11.86 16.02 -16.03
N ARG A 501 12.01 15.17 -15.01
CA ARG A 501 11.06 14.09 -14.71
C ARG A 501 9.67 14.63 -14.38
N ASP A 502 9.57 15.65 -13.52
CA ASP A 502 8.29 16.25 -13.15
C ASP A 502 7.60 16.88 -14.36
N GLN A 503 8.35 17.53 -15.26
CA GLN A 503 7.81 18.06 -16.52
C GLN A 503 7.22 16.96 -17.42
N ILE A 504 7.87 15.80 -17.48
CA ILE A 504 7.43 14.67 -18.31
C ILE A 504 6.21 13.97 -17.70
N ILE A 505 6.23 13.68 -16.40
CA ILE A 505 5.15 12.97 -15.69
C ILE A 505 3.87 13.80 -15.68
N HIS A 506 3.97 15.12 -15.58
CA HIS A 506 2.83 16.03 -15.50
C HIS A 506 2.43 16.66 -16.85
N ALA A 507 3.06 16.27 -17.96
CA ALA A 507 2.60 16.67 -19.28
C ALA A 507 1.26 15.99 -19.62
N GLU A 508 0.32 16.70 -20.26
CA GLU A 508 -0.95 16.12 -20.73
C GLU A 508 -0.76 14.90 -21.65
N GLU A 509 0.43 14.77 -22.26
CA GLU A 509 0.84 13.69 -23.14
C GLU A 509 1.75 12.63 -22.45
N ALA A 510 1.84 12.60 -21.11
CA ALA A 510 2.79 11.76 -20.38
C ALA A 510 2.73 10.27 -20.78
N GLY A 511 1.53 9.71 -20.99
CA GLY A 511 1.38 8.33 -21.48
C GLY A 511 1.98 8.13 -22.88
N VAL A 512 1.80 9.09 -23.79
CA VAL A 512 2.33 9.03 -25.17
C VAL A 512 3.85 9.15 -25.18
N HIS A 513 4.44 10.01 -24.35
CA HIS A 513 5.89 10.19 -24.26
C HIS A 513 6.61 9.00 -23.59
N LEU A 514 5.99 8.42 -22.57
CA LEU A 514 6.50 7.24 -21.88
C LEU A 514 6.37 5.97 -22.75
N ASP A 515 5.35 5.83 -23.58
CA ASP A 515 5.16 4.57 -24.32
C ASP A 515 5.74 4.57 -25.74
N SER A 516 5.89 5.74 -26.39
CA SER A 516 6.26 5.80 -27.82
C SER A 516 7.50 6.62 -28.18
N GLN A 517 8.07 7.40 -27.24
CA GLN A 517 9.21 8.30 -27.52
C GLN A 517 10.39 8.14 -26.55
N ARG A 518 10.63 6.91 -26.06
CA ARG A 518 11.71 6.60 -25.11
C ARG A 518 13.10 7.07 -25.56
N GLU A 519 13.40 7.03 -26.85
CA GLU A 519 14.70 7.48 -27.37
C GLU A 519 14.94 8.98 -27.12
N LYS A 520 13.95 9.84 -27.40
CA LYS A 520 14.04 11.28 -27.15
C LYS A 520 14.17 11.61 -25.67
N LEU A 521 13.41 10.87 -24.84
CA LEU A 521 13.45 10.98 -23.39
C LEU A 521 14.85 10.65 -22.86
N VAL A 522 15.44 9.57 -23.37
CA VAL A 522 16.82 9.22 -23.07
C VAL A 522 17.79 10.30 -23.55
N ASP A 523 17.68 10.80 -24.78
CA ASP A 523 18.59 11.85 -25.29
C ASP A 523 18.56 13.13 -24.45
N LEU A 524 17.38 13.53 -23.97
CA LEU A 524 17.23 14.67 -23.07
C LEU A 524 17.93 14.42 -21.74
N ALA A 525 17.68 13.24 -21.15
CA ALA A 525 18.25 12.86 -19.86
C ALA A 525 19.76 12.55 -19.94
N TRP A 526 20.30 12.13 -21.09
CA TRP A 526 21.70 11.74 -21.28
C TRP A 526 22.70 12.89 -21.07
N LYS A 527 22.21 14.14 -21.10
CA LYS A 527 23.00 15.32 -20.78
C LYS A 527 23.43 15.34 -19.32
N ASP A 528 22.57 14.83 -18.44
CA ASP A 528 22.85 14.70 -17.02
C ASP A 528 23.91 13.62 -16.76
N GLU A 529 24.86 13.92 -15.88
CA GLU A 529 25.99 13.03 -15.57
C GLU A 529 25.55 11.79 -14.78
N HIS A 530 24.61 11.98 -13.84
CA HIS A 530 24.10 10.89 -13.03
C HIS A 530 23.35 9.87 -13.88
N PHE A 531 22.43 10.33 -14.73
CA PHE A 531 21.69 9.48 -15.66
C PHE A 531 22.60 8.77 -16.66
N ARG A 532 23.60 9.48 -17.23
CA ARG A 532 24.57 8.88 -18.16
C ARG A 532 25.44 7.83 -17.49
N THR A 533 25.84 8.04 -16.23
CA THR A 533 26.59 7.07 -15.42
C THR A 533 25.75 5.82 -15.18
N PHE A 534 24.49 5.99 -14.75
CA PHE A 534 23.53 4.89 -14.60
C PHE A 534 23.39 4.09 -15.90
N GLY A 535 23.04 4.77 -17.01
CA GLY A 535 22.75 4.12 -18.28
C GLY A 535 23.95 3.42 -18.91
N THR A 536 25.14 4.02 -18.81
CA THR A 536 26.40 3.41 -19.28
C THR A 536 26.72 2.15 -18.48
N GLY A 537 26.58 2.19 -17.15
CA GLY A 537 26.81 1.04 -16.28
C GLY A 537 25.85 -0.11 -16.59
N PHE A 538 24.56 0.18 -16.71
CA PHE A 538 23.54 -0.82 -17.04
C PHE A 538 23.75 -1.46 -18.40
N ALA A 539 24.05 -0.66 -19.44
CA ALA A 539 24.31 -1.19 -20.76
C ALA A 539 25.49 -2.18 -20.76
N LYS A 540 26.57 -1.87 -20.03
CA LYS A 540 27.71 -2.79 -19.85
C LYS A 540 27.30 -4.08 -19.13
N ASP A 541 26.53 -3.98 -18.05
CA ASP A 541 26.07 -5.17 -17.32
C ASP A 541 25.20 -6.09 -18.19
N PHE A 542 24.33 -5.53 -19.04
CA PHE A 542 23.54 -6.34 -19.98
C PHE A 542 24.40 -7.00 -21.05
N ILE A 543 25.41 -6.28 -21.58
CA ILE A 543 26.36 -6.85 -22.53
C ILE A 543 27.11 -8.01 -21.89
N GLU A 544 27.66 -7.83 -20.68
CA GLU A 544 28.35 -8.89 -19.92
C GLU A 544 27.43 -10.07 -19.62
N LEU A 545 26.17 -9.83 -19.22
CA LEU A 545 25.20 -10.89 -19.02
C LEU A 545 24.96 -11.70 -20.30
N ILE A 546 24.86 -11.03 -21.45
CA ILE A 546 24.59 -11.64 -22.74
C ILE A 546 25.79 -12.45 -23.26
N GLU A 547 27.00 -11.93 -23.07
CA GLU A 547 28.25 -12.56 -23.50
C GLU A 547 28.57 -13.80 -22.65
N ASN A 548 28.29 -13.76 -21.34
CA ASN A 548 28.52 -14.89 -20.43
C ASN A 548 27.46 -16.01 -20.50
N VAL A 549 26.36 -15.83 -21.24
CA VAL A 549 25.31 -16.87 -21.42
C VAL A 549 25.63 -17.84 -22.57
N ASP A 550 26.66 -17.54 -23.39
CA ASP A 550 27.16 -18.42 -24.45
C ASP A 550 28.34 -19.32 -24.02
N GLU A 551 28.80 -19.22 -22.77
CA GLU A 551 29.76 -20.14 -22.13
C GLU A 551 29.05 -21.04 -21.11
#